data_AF-E3J565-F1
#
_entry.id   AF-E3J565-F1
#
_cell.length_a   1.000
_cell.length_b   1.000
_cell.length_c   1.000
_cell.angle_alpha   90.00
_cell.angle_beta   90.00
_cell.angle_gamma   90.00
#
_symmetry.space_group_name_H-M   'P 1'
#
loop_
_entity.id
_entity.type
_entity.pdbx_description
1 polymer ?
#
loop_
_entity_poly.entity_id
_entity_poly.type
_entity_poly.pdbx_seq_one_letter_code
_entity_poly.pdbx_strand_id
1 'polypeptide(L)'
;MSVSTDELITEITGIVAEELGVSTEAVSPDADLRAVEGADSVKVLRVIARIERAHDVELEDEEVFGASTVREVAEVLQRALAETAAV
;
A
#
# COMPACT_ATOMS: atom_id res chain seq x y z
N MET A 1 -10.42 -15.38 -5.95
CA MET A 1 -11.10 -14.79 -4.77
C MET A 1 -10.90 -13.29 -4.89
N SER A 2 -11.96 -12.47 -4.82
CA SER A 2 -11.78 -11.02 -4.87
C SER A 2 -11.23 -10.55 -3.52
N VAL A 3 -10.06 -9.93 -3.51
CA VAL A 3 -9.50 -9.32 -2.30
C VAL A 3 -10.22 -8.00 -2.04
N SER A 4 -10.68 -7.78 -0.82
CA SER A 4 -11.40 -6.56 -0.42
C SER A 4 -10.42 -5.44 -0.07
N THR A 5 -10.81 -4.18 -0.27
CA THR A 5 -9.96 -3.03 0.08
C THR A 5 -9.54 -3.04 1.55
N ASP A 6 -10.45 -3.41 2.47
CA ASP A 6 -10.14 -3.50 3.91
C ASP A 6 -9.08 -4.57 4.24
N GLU A 7 -9.05 -5.68 3.50
CA GLU A 7 -8.02 -6.71 3.64
C GLU A 7 -6.67 -6.17 3.20
N LEU A 8 -6.62 -5.50 2.04
CA LEU A 8 -5.43 -4.84 1.53
C LEU A 8 -4.94 -3.76 2.48
N ILE A 9 -5.85 -2.93 3.02
CA ILE A 9 -5.48 -1.91 4.01
C ILE A 9 -4.80 -2.57 5.22
N THR A 10 -5.36 -3.66 5.74
CA THR A 10 -4.80 -4.36 6.90
C THR A 10 -3.42 -4.92 6.60
N GLU A 11 -3.24 -5.52 5.42
CA GLU A 11 -1.98 -6.08 4.96
C GLU A 11 -0.91 -4.99 4.76
N ILE A 12 -1.25 -3.93 4.02
CA ILE A 12 -0.35 -2.81 3.74
C ILE A 12 0.02 -2.08 5.03
N THR A 13 -0.93 -1.84 5.93
CA THR A 13 -0.65 -1.28 7.25
C THR A 13 0.35 -2.13 8.02
N GLY A 14 0.25 -3.46 7.93
CA GLY A 14 1.23 -4.40 8.48
C GLY A 14 2.65 -4.18 7.91
N ILE A 15 2.76 -4.12 6.59
CA ILE A 15 4.04 -3.93 5.89
C ILE A 15 4.63 -2.55 6.23
N VAL A 16 3.82 -1.50 6.21
CA VAL A 16 4.22 -0.14 6.57
C VAL A 16 4.72 -0.10 8.01
N ALA A 17 3.98 -0.66 8.96
CA ALA A 17 4.37 -0.71 10.36
C ALA A 17 5.73 -1.43 10.55
N GLU A 18 5.94 -2.55 9.86
CA GLU A 18 7.20 -3.30 9.86
C GLU A 18 8.37 -2.47 9.30
N GLU A 19 8.18 -1.80 8.15
CA GLU A 19 9.22 -0.99 7.50
C GLU A 19 9.52 0.33 8.25
N LEU A 20 8.53 0.90 8.91
CA LEU A 20 8.67 2.11 9.72
C LEU A 20 9.16 1.80 11.14
N GLY A 21 9.00 0.56 11.62
CA GLY A 21 9.34 0.17 12.98
C GLY A 21 8.35 0.70 14.02
N VAL A 22 7.09 0.89 13.64
CA VAL A 22 6.00 1.36 14.51
C VAL A 22 4.94 0.26 14.66
N SER A 23 3.98 0.43 15.58
CA SER A 23 2.84 -0.49 15.69
C SER A 23 1.83 -0.23 14.58
N THR A 24 1.19 -1.29 14.07
CA THR A 24 0.06 -1.18 13.11
C THR A 24 -1.08 -0.32 13.63
N GLU A 25 -1.30 -0.33 14.95
CA GLU A 25 -2.29 0.50 15.65
C GLU A 25 -1.97 2.00 15.59
N ALA A 26 -0.70 2.36 15.40
CA ALA A 26 -0.24 3.73 15.26
C ALA A 26 -0.30 4.24 13.81
N VAL A 27 -0.49 3.34 12.84
CA VAL A 27 -0.60 3.66 11.42
C VAL A 27 -2.09 3.76 11.07
N SER A 28 -2.57 4.99 10.93
CA SER A 28 -3.94 5.21 10.46
C SER A 28 -3.99 5.04 8.94
N PRO A 29 -4.97 4.29 8.41
CA PRO A 29 -5.06 4.05 6.97
C PRO A 29 -5.41 5.29 6.16
N ASP A 30 -6.04 6.27 6.81
CA ASP A 30 -6.40 7.59 6.27
C ASP A 30 -5.36 8.67 6.59
N ALA A 31 -4.30 8.34 7.35
CA ALA A 31 -3.21 9.28 7.59
C ALA A 31 -2.25 9.30 6.41
N ASP A 32 -1.70 10.49 6.17
CA ASP A 32 -0.62 10.66 5.20
C ASP A 32 0.61 9.91 5.67
N LEU A 33 1.01 8.90 4.90
CA LEU A 33 2.21 8.09 5.12
C LEU A 33 3.44 8.99 5.22
N ARG A 34 3.51 10.06 4.44
CA ARG A 34 4.65 11.01 4.42
C ARG A 34 4.71 11.86 5.69
N ALA A 35 3.60 11.96 6.42
CA ALA A 35 3.53 12.64 7.70
C ALA A 35 3.84 11.71 8.89
N VAL A 36 3.93 10.38 8.66
CA VAL A 36 4.31 9.43 9.70
C VAL A 36 5.80 9.57 10.00
N GLU A 37 6.13 9.65 11.29
CA GLU A 37 7.52 9.76 11.72
C GLU A 37 8.34 8.57 11.22
N GLY A 38 9.39 8.88 10.45
CA GLY A 38 10.29 7.88 9.87
C GLY A 38 9.83 7.30 8.54
N ALA A 39 8.76 7.83 7.92
CA ALA A 39 8.42 7.50 6.54
C ALA A 39 9.27 8.29 5.55
N ASP A 40 10.02 7.57 4.73
CA ASP A 40 10.82 8.11 3.65
C ASP A 40 10.26 7.64 2.30
N SER A 41 10.46 8.42 1.24
CA SER A 41 10.08 8.05 -0.12
C SER A 41 10.64 6.68 -0.55
N VAL A 42 11.83 6.32 -0.07
CA VAL A 42 12.43 4.99 -0.28
C VAL A 42 11.64 3.88 0.42
N LYS A 43 11.14 4.12 1.64
CA LYS A 43 10.36 3.13 2.39
C LYS A 43 8.99 2.91 1.76
N VAL A 44 8.33 3.98 1.30
CA VAL A 44 7.06 3.88 0.57
C VAL A 44 7.24 3.03 -0.70
N LEU A 45 8.26 3.31 -1.50
CA LEU A 45 8.58 2.50 -2.68
C LEU A 45 8.87 1.03 -2.33
N ARG A 46 9.51 0.77 -1.18
CA ARG A 46 9.81 -0.60 -0.73
C ARG A 46 8.57 -1.37 -0.31
N VAL A 47 7.63 -0.70 0.37
CA VAL A 47 6.31 -1.25 0.72
C VAL A 47 5.58 -1.64 -0.56
N ILE A 48 5.54 -0.75 -1.54
CA ILE A 48 4.87 -0.95 -2.84
C ILE A 48 5.51 -2.10 -3.62
N ALA A 49 6.84 -2.11 -3.77
CA ALA A 49 7.56 -3.20 -4.43
C ALA A 49 7.41 -4.57 -3.72
N ARG A 50 7.01 -4.58 -2.44
CA ARG A 50 6.71 -5.82 -1.70
C ARG A 50 5.28 -6.29 -1.99
N ILE A 51 4.34 -5.36 -2.05
CA ILE A 51 2.94 -5.60 -2.42
C ILE A 51 2.85 -6.13 -3.85
N GLU A 52 3.50 -5.45 -4.81
CA GLU A 52 3.55 -5.85 -6.23
C GLU A 52 4.01 -7.29 -6.38
N ARG A 53 5.11 -7.66 -5.70
CA ARG A 53 5.64 -9.03 -5.72
C ARG A 53 4.77 -10.04 -4.98
N ALA A 54 4.00 -9.62 -3.96
CA ALA A 54 3.10 -10.51 -3.23
C ALA A 54 1.87 -10.86 -4.06
N HIS A 55 1.40 -9.92 -4.88
CA HIS A 55 0.21 -10.06 -5.70
C HIS A 55 0.50 -10.35 -7.18
N ASP A 56 1.76 -10.32 -7.60
CA ASP A 56 2.21 -10.45 -8.99
C ASP A 56 1.53 -9.42 -9.90
N VAL A 57 1.49 -8.17 -9.43
CA VAL A 57 0.90 -7.02 -10.15
C VAL A 57 1.93 -5.91 -10.32
N GLU A 58 1.70 -5.05 -11.30
CA GLU A 58 2.52 -3.87 -11.58
C GLU A 58 1.65 -2.63 -11.35
N LEU A 59 2.04 -1.75 -10.42
CA LEU A 59 1.32 -0.51 -10.15
C LEU A 59 1.94 0.63 -10.95
N GLU A 60 1.11 1.51 -11.51
CA GLU A 60 1.64 2.65 -12.25
C GLU A 60 2.29 3.67 -11.30
N ASP A 61 3.48 4.14 -11.67
CA ASP A 61 4.22 5.15 -10.90
C ASP A 61 3.33 6.36 -10.56
N GLU A 62 2.55 6.85 -11.53
CA GLU A 62 1.66 8.01 -11.35
C GLU A 62 0.60 7.78 -10.27
N GLU A 63 0.05 6.56 -10.19
CA GLU A 63 -0.93 6.18 -9.18
C GLU A 63 -0.29 6.02 -7.80
N VAL A 64 0.90 5.42 -7.77
CA VAL A 64 1.74 5.25 -6.57
C VAL A 64 2.17 6.60 -5.99
N PHE A 65 2.62 7.52 -6.82
CA PHE A 65 3.03 8.87 -6.40
C PHE A 65 1.83 9.74 -6.04
N GLY A 66 0.65 9.48 -6.63
CA GLY A 66 -0.61 10.09 -6.23
C GLY A 66 -1.08 9.62 -4.85
N ALA A 67 -0.87 8.35 -4.53
CA ALA A 67 -1.20 7.78 -3.24
C ALA A 67 -0.30 8.34 -2.13
N SER A 68 -0.94 8.94 -1.12
CA SER A 68 -0.29 9.46 0.07
C SER A 68 -0.71 8.71 1.33
N THR A 69 -1.81 7.95 1.27
CA THR A 69 -2.37 7.19 2.40
C THR A 69 -2.35 5.69 2.13
N VAL A 70 -2.41 4.86 3.17
CA VAL A 70 -2.53 3.40 3.01
C VAL A 70 -3.80 3.03 2.25
N ARG A 71 -4.91 3.75 2.51
CA ARG A 71 -6.18 3.55 1.81
C ARG A 71 -6.01 3.76 0.30
N GLU A 72 -5.38 4.84 -0.11
CA GLU A 72 -5.16 5.11 -1.54
C GLU A 72 -4.29 4.03 -2.18
N VAL A 73 -3.20 3.60 -1.52
CA VAL A 73 -2.37 2.49 -2.03
C VAL A 73 -3.19 1.20 -2.15
N ALA A 74 -4.05 0.89 -1.17
CA ALA A 74 -4.92 -0.27 -1.22
C ALA A 74 -5.95 -0.20 -2.36
N GLU A 75 -6.48 0.99 -2.65
CA GLU A 75 -7.40 1.23 -3.76
C GLU A 75 -6.71 1.05 -5.12
N VAL A 76 -5.50 1.60 -5.27
CA VAL A 76 -4.67 1.44 -6.49
C VAL A 76 -4.38 -0.05 -6.72
N LEU A 77 -3.94 -0.75 -5.68
CA LEU A 77 -3.69 -2.20 -5.73
C LEU A 77 -4.94 -3.00 -6.09
N GLN A 78 -6.09 -2.68 -5.50
CA GLN A 78 -7.34 -3.34 -5.83
C GLN A 78 -7.69 -3.17 -7.30
N ARG A 79 -7.49 -1.97 -7.86
CA ARG A 79 -7.74 -1.71 -9.28
C ARG A 79 -6.80 -2.52 -10.16
N ALA A 80 -5.50 -2.51 -9.88
CA ALA A 80 -4.52 -3.30 -10.62
C ALA A 80 -4.82 -4.81 -10.59
N LEU A 81 -5.25 -5.33 -9.42
CA LEU A 81 -5.71 -6.70 -9.27
C LEU A 81 -6.96 -7.00 -10.10
N ALA A 82 -7.92 -6.07 -10.14
CA ALA A 82 -9.14 -6.21 -10.93
C ALA A 82 -8.87 -6.16 -12.43
N GLU A 83 -7.94 -5.32 -12.88
CA GLU A 83 -7.50 -5.24 -14.27
C GLU A 83 -6.75 -6.50 -14.69
N THR A 84 -5.80 -6.97 -13.87
CA THR A 84 -5.06 -8.22 -14.13
C THR A 84 -6.01 -9.43 -14.20
N ALA A 85 -7.04 -9.47 -13.36
CA ALA A 85 -8.05 -10.54 -13.39
C ALA A 85 -9.02 -10.46 -14.58
N ALA A 86 -9.08 -9.32 -15.28
CA ALA A 86 -9.94 -9.13 -16.45
C ALA A 86 -9.26 -9.52 -17.77
N VAL A 87 -7.95 -9.81 -17.74
CA VAL A 87 -7.11 -10.23 -18.88
C VAL A 87 -6.97 -11.75 -18.92
#